data_AF-A0A1Q8B107-F1
#
_entry.id   AF-A0A1Q8B107-F1
#
_cell.length_a   1.000
_cell.length_b   1.000
_cell.length_c   1.000
_cell.angle_alpha   90.00
_cell.angle_beta   90.00
_cell.angle_gamma   90.00
#
_symmetry.space_group_name_H-M   'P 1'
#
loop_
_entity.id
_entity.type
_entity.pdbx_description
1 polymer ?
#
loop_
_entity_poly.entity_id
_entity_poly.type
_entity_poly.pdbx_seq_one_letter_code
_entity_poly.pdbx_strand_id
1 'polypeptide(L)'
;MERKGNKPRSSQASSESTSSGLAEARRLLAIVEKSQVPFGDSAPIFAKIKTQIDSGKSLSVEDHEHLLRLVKIAKDWNKAEESSAMTEPDETLSG
;
A
#
# COMPACT_ATOMS: atom_id res chain seq x y z
N MET A 1 4.50 62.06 -1.13
CA MET A 1 5.49 61.12 -1.68
C MET A 1 5.13 59.74 -1.12
N GLU A 2 4.22 58.99 -1.76
CA GLU A 2 4.51 57.89 -2.73
C GLU A 2 5.62 56.95 -2.19
N ARG A 3 5.39 55.63 -2.00
CA ARG A 3 5.13 54.64 -3.06
C ARG A 3 4.49 53.33 -2.54
N LYS A 4 3.51 52.86 -3.33
CA LYS A 4 3.16 51.47 -3.72
C LYS A 4 4.06 50.33 -3.18
N GLY A 5 3.44 49.23 -2.76
CA GLY A 5 4.09 47.93 -2.60
C GLY A 5 3.10 46.77 -2.50
N ASN A 6 2.86 46.11 -3.63
CA ASN A 6 1.91 45.01 -3.84
C ASN A 6 2.10 43.78 -2.93
N LYS A 7 0.98 43.07 -2.70
CA LYS A 7 0.89 41.63 -2.39
C LYS A 7 1.86 40.80 -3.27
N PRO A 8 2.33 39.66 -2.74
CA PRO A 8 1.79 38.40 -3.24
C PRO A 8 1.30 37.58 -2.05
N ARG A 9 0.00 37.31 -1.88
CA ARG A 9 -0.66 36.12 -2.42
C ARG A 9 0.31 34.95 -2.61
N SER A 10 0.86 34.46 -1.51
CA SER A 10 1.29 33.07 -1.40
C SER A 10 0.04 32.20 -1.45
N SER A 11 -0.54 32.07 -2.64
CA SER A 11 -1.19 30.84 -3.03
C SER A 11 -0.08 29.79 -2.99
N GLN A 12 0.22 29.24 -1.81
CA GLN A 12 1.04 28.04 -1.77
C GLN A 12 0.15 26.97 -2.37
N ALA A 13 0.37 26.81 -3.66
CA ALA A 13 -0.32 25.90 -4.51
C ALA A 13 -0.33 24.54 -3.83
N SER A 14 -1.52 23.97 -3.78
CA SER A 14 -1.78 22.56 -3.55
C SER A 14 -0.89 21.73 -4.49
N SER A 15 0.34 21.44 -4.09
CA SER A 15 1.27 20.57 -4.82
C SER A 15 1.82 19.45 -3.95
N GLU A 16 1.25 19.23 -2.76
CA GLU A 16 1.61 18.11 -1.88
C GLU A 16 0.77 16.84 -2.16
N SER A 17 -0.18 16.90 -3.08
CA SER A 17 -1.19 15.85 -3.21
C SER A 17 -0.80 14.68 -4.12
N THR A 18 0.26 14.77 -4.92
CA THR A 18 0.65 13.69 -5.86
C THR A 18 1.82 12.84 -5.36
N SER A 19 2.78 13.43 -4.63
CA SER A 19 3.94 12.70 -4.11
C SER A 19 3.58 11.73 -2.98
N SER A 20 2.63 12.10 -2.11
CA SER A 20 2.23 11.27 -0.97
C SER A 20 1.56 9.96 -1.41
N GLY A 21 0.70 10.02 -2.45
CA GLY A 21 -0.01 8.85 -2.96
C GLY A 21 0.92 7.80 -3.61
N LEU A 22 1.95 8.24 -4.34
CA LEU A 22 2.94 7.32 -4.93
C LEU A 22 3.82 6.68 -3.85
N ALA A 23 4.28 7.47 -2.88
CA ALA A 23 5.08 6.97 -1.77
C ALA A 23 4.30 5.94 -0.94
N GLU A 24 3.00 6.18 -0.71
CA GLU A 24 2.13 5.22 -0.04
C GLU A 24 1.94 3.95 -0.86
N ALA A 25 1.67 4.07 -2.17
CA ALA A 25 1.53 2.91 -3.05
C ALA A 25 2.80 2.03 -3.05
N ARG A 26 3.99 2.64 -3.02
CA ARG A 26 5.27 1.92 -2.88
C ARG A 26 5.37 1.15 -1.57
N ARG A 27 4.97 1.76 -0.45
CA ARG A 27 4.93 1.09 0.86
C ARG A 27 3.99 -0.11 0.84
N LEU A 28 2.78 0.07 0.32
CA LEU A 28 1.77 -0.98 0.19
C LEU A 28 2.27 -2.13 -0.69
N LEU A 29 2.88 -1.82 -1.83
CA LEU A 29 3.48 -2.80 -2.73
C LEU A 29 4.52 -3.66 -2.01
N ALA A 30 5.41 -3.02 -1.23
CA ALA A 30 6.45 -3.73 -0.49
C ALA A 30 5.87 -4.71 0.57
N ILE A 31 4.76 -4.37 1.22
CA ILE A 31 4.09 -5.29 2.17
C ILE A 31 3.63 -6.55 1.43
N VAL A 32 2.99 -6.35 0.28
CA VAL A 32 2.45 -7.43 -0.55
C VAL A 32 3.57 -8.33 -1.10
N GLU A 33 4.68 -7.76 -1.57
CA GLU A 33 5.84 -8.53 -2.03
C GLU A 33 6.52 -9.33 -0.91
N LYS A 34 6.59 -8.77 0.30
CA LYS A 34 7.21 -9.46 1.46
C LYS A 34 6.38 -10.63 1.97
N SER A 35 5.05 -10.53 1.93
CA SER A 35 4.17 -11.63 2.36
C SER A 35 4.10 -12.78 1.36
N GLN A 36 4.69 -12.65 0.15
CA GLN A 36 4.73 -13.67 -0.90
C GLN A 36 3.38 -14.38 -1.16
N VAL A 37 2.26 -13.66 -0.97
CA VAL A 37 0.92 -14.25 -1.11
C VAL A 37 0.67 -14.72 -2.55
N PRO A 38 0.08 -15.92 -2.73
CA PRO A 38 -0.36 -16.35 -4.04
C PRO A 38 -1.58 -15.53 -4.49
N PHE A 39 -1.39 -14.63 -5.46
CA PHE A 39 -2.45 -13.71 -5.92
C PHE A 39 -3.47 -14.31 -6.89
N GLY A 40 -3.25 -15.54 -7.40
CA GLY A 40 -4.16 -16.22 -8.33
C GLY A 40 -4.59 -15.30 -9.49
N ASP A 41 -5.89 -15.09 -9.64
CA ASP A 41 -6.49 -14.22 -10.66
C ASP A 41 -6.12 -12.73 -10.53
N SER A 42 -5.65 -12.30 -9.36
CA SER A 42 -5.20 -10.91 -9.12
C SER A 42 -3.73 -10.69 -9.47
N ALA A 43 -2.97 -11.73 -9.83
CA ALA A 43 -1.57 -11.63 -10.26
C ALA A 43 -1.35 -10.66 -11.45
N PRO A 44 -2.13 -10.69 -12.55
CA PRO A 44 -1.95 -9.74 -13.65
C PRO A 44 -2.22 -8.29 -13.23
N ILE A 45 -3.21 -8.07 -12.36
CA ILE A 45 -3.54 -6.74 -11.84
C ILE A 45 -2.40 -6.23 -10.94
N PHE A 46 -1.85 -7.09 -10.08
CA PHE A 46 -0.70 -6.75 -9.25
C PHE A 46 0.53 -6.37 -10.08
N ALA A 47 0.84 -7.14 -11.12
CA ALA A 47 1.96 -6.84 -12.03
C ALA A 47 1.78 -5.49 -12.75
N LYS A 48 0.55 -5.18 -13.18
CA LYS A 48 0.19 -3.88 -13.77
C LYS A 48 0.41 -2.74 -12.77
N ILE A 49 -0.08 -2.88 -11.54
CA ILE A 49 0.05 -1.89 -10.47
C ILE A 49 1.54 -1.67 -10.14
N LYS A 50 2.30 -2.75 -9.97
CA LYS A 50 3.75 -2.70 -9.74
C LYS A 50 4.47 -1.90 -10.82
N THR A 51 4.18 -2.20 -12.09
CA THR A 51 4.79 -1.51 -13.24
C THR A 51 4.46 -0.01 -13.24
N GLN A 52 3.23 0.37 -12.89
CA GLN A 52 2.85 1.78 -12.79
C GLN A 52 3.62 2.51 -11.68
N ILE A 53 3.69 1.92 -10.49
CA ILE A 53 4.40 2.48 -9.33
C ILE A 53 5.90 2.62 -9.61
N ASP A 54 6.50 1.60 -10.23
CA ASP A 54 7.92 1.55 -10.60
C ASP A 54 8.25 2.64 -11.63
N SER A 55 7.35 2.82 -12.61
CA SER A 55 7.39 3.93 -13.58
C SER A 55 7.14 5.32 -12.97
N GLY A 56 6.89 5.43 -11.66
CA GLY A 56 6.57 6.68 -10.98
C GLY A 56 5.20 7.25 -11.33
N LYS A 57 4.30 6.45 -11.92
CA LYS A 57 2.95 6.86 -12.28
C LYS A 57 2.03 6.78 -11.07
N SER A 58 1.16 7.76 -10.93
CA SER A 58 0.06 7.73 -9.97
C SER A 58 -0.95 6.65 -10.36
N LEU A 59 -1.40 5.87 -9.39
CA LEU A 59 -2.41 4.84 -9.60
C LEU A 59 -3.80 5.45 -9.83
N SER A 60 -4.59 4.79 -10.66
CA SER A 60 -6.04 5.03 -10.72
C SER A 60 -6.69 4.65 -9.38
N VAL A 61 -7.86 5.22 -9.09
CA VAL A 61 -8.67 4.86 -7.91
C VAL A 61 -8.93 3.35 -7.87
N GLU A 62 -9.31 2.77 -9.01
CA GLU A 62 -9.56 1.33 -9.13
C GLU A 62 -8.29 0.50 -8.84
N ASP A 63 -7.15 0.87 -9.44
CA ASP A 63 -5.87 0.18 -9.21
C ASP A 63 -5.42 0.32 -7.74
N HIS A 64 -5.69 1.46 -7.11
CA HIS A 64 -5.41 1.70 -5.69
C HIS A 64 -6.29 0.81 -4.79
N GLU A 65 -7.58 0.67 -5.09
CA GLU A 65 -8.47 -0.24 -4.35
C GLU A 65 -8.04 -1.70 -4.49
N HIS A 66 -7.62 -2.12 -5.68
CA HIS A 66 -7.05 -3.45 -5.88
C HIS A 66 -5.80 -3.67 -5.04
N LEU A 67 -4.88 -2.70 -5.00
CA LEU A 67 -3.69 -2.76 -4.15
C LEU A 67 -4.06 -2.91 -2.66
N LEU A 68 -5.04 -2.16 -2.17
CA LEU A 68 -5.50 -2.27 -0.78
C LEU A 68 -6.08 -3.65 -0.46
N ARG A 69 -6.82 -4.27 -1.39
CA ARG A 69 -7.30 -5.65 -1.22
C ARG A 69 -6.15 -6.63 -1.11
N LEU A 70 -5.14 -6.51 -1.98
CA LEU A 70 -3.95 -7.38 -1.95
C LEU A 70 -3.17 -7.21 -0.64
N VAL A 71 -3.01 -5.99 -0.14
CA VAL A 71 -2.40 -5.71 1.16
C VAL A 71 -3.18 -6.38 2.29
N LYS A 72 -4.51 -6.33 2.24
CA LYS A 72 -5.35 -6.99 3.24
C LYS A 72 -5.11 -8.51 3.24
N ILE A 73 -5.09 -9.13 2.07
CA ILE A 73 -4.84 -10.58 1.93
C ILE A 73 -3.41 -10.91 2.41
N ALA A 74 -2.41 -10.12 2.03
CA ALA A 74 -1.03 -10.26 2.48
C ALA A 74 -0.89 -10.24 4.01
N LYS A 75 -1.56 -9.29 4.66
CA LYS A 75 -1.59 -9.20 6.14
C LYS A 75 -2.32 -10.36 6.79
N ASP A 76 -3.44 -10.80 6.20
CA ASP A 76 -4.22 -11.93 6.71
C ASP A 76 -3.45 -13.24 6.60
N TRP A 77 -2.75 -13.43 5.47
CA TRP A 77 -1.86 -14.56 5.25
C TRP A 77 -0.71 -14.61 6.26
N ASN A 78 0.00 -13.48 6.47
CA ASN A 78 1.05 -13.41 7.48
C ASN A 78 0.53 -13.76 8.87
N LYS A 79 -0.66 -13.28 9.23
CA LYS A 79 -1.32 -13.63 10.49
C LYS A 79 -1.69 -15.10 10.58
N ALA A 80 -2.18 -15.71 9.50
CA ALA A 80 -2.55 -17.12 9.46
C ALA A 80 -1.32 -18.03 9.55
N GLU A 81 -0.21 -17.65 8.90
CA GLU A 81 1.08 -18.32 9.05
C GLU A 81 1.59 -18.23 10.50
N GLU A 82 1.54 -17.05 11.12
CA GLU A 82 1.90 -16.87 12.53
C GLU A 82 0.97 -17.65 13.48
N SER A 83 -0.32 -17.71 13.18
CA SER A 83 -1.31 -18.39 14.01
C SER A 83 -1.28 -19.92 13.86
N SER A 84 -0.69 -20.46 12.79
CA SER A 84 -0.48 -21.91 12.61
C SER A 84 0.75 -22.43 13.37
N ALA A 85 1.62 -21.55 13.84
CA ALA A 85 2.78 -21.89 14.66
C ALA A 85 2.48 -21.93 16.17
N MET A 86 1.25 -21.59 16.60
CA MET A 86 0.88 -21.51 18.02
C MET A 86 -0.25 -22.49 18.41
N THR A 87 -0.29 -23.66 17.79
CA THR A 87 -1.02 -24.80 18.34
C THR A 87 -0.02 -25.89 18.68
N GLU A 88 0.60 -25.79 19.85
CA GLU A 88 1.08 -26.98 20.54
C GLU A 88 -0.16 -27.65 21.17
N PRO A 89 -0.52 -28.88 20.76
CA PRO A 89 -1.48 -29.67 21.49
C PRO A 89 -0.71 -30.42 22.58
N ASP A 90 -0.42 -29.77 23.70
CA ASP A 90 0.08 -30.48 24.88
C ASP A 90 -0.90 -30.30 26.05
N GLU A 91 -1.94 -31.13 26.05
CA GLU A 91 -2.48 -31.68 27.29
C GLU A 91 -2.85 -33.14 26.99
N THR A 92 -1.84 -34.00 26.96
CA THR A 92 -2.04 -35.45 26.97
C THR A 92 -2.75 -35.85 28.26
N LEU A 93 -3.96 -36.40 28.11
CA LEU A 93 -4.61 -37.41 28.95
C LEU A 93 -3.96 -37.64 30.31
N SER A 94 -4.46 -36.98 31.36
CA SER A 94 -4.33 -37.54 32.69
C SER A 94 -5.25 -38.76 32.76
N GLY A 95 -4.65 -39.94 32.82
CA GLY A 95 -5.32 -41.17 33.22
C GLY A 95 -5.78 -41.14 34.67
#